data_AF-A0A1D1WC80-F1
#
_entry.id   AF-A0A1D1WC80-F1
#
_cell.length_a   1.000
_cell.length_b   1.000
_cell.length_c   1.000
_cell.angle_alpha   90.00
_cell.angle_beta   90.00
_cell.angle_gamma   90.00
#
_symmetry.space_group_name_H-M   'P 1'
#
loop_
_entity.id
_entity.type
_entity.pdbx_description
1 polymer ?
#
loop_
_entity_poly.entity_id
_entity_poly.type
_entity_poly.pdbx_seq_one_letter_code
_entity_poly.pdbx_strand_id
1 'polypeptide(L)'
;MLRSYVSARRQVEVTTSARRVFLLLDADDIVVFSISAEHTQLIIDCVCEYIKALGLSLNVSKCALMHISKTKARLQSPPSFFIKQTEVEKVTQFKYLGA
;
A
#
# COMPACT_ATOMS: atom_id res chain seq x y z
N MET A 1 -2.99 12.72 12.78
CA MET A 1 -4.13 13.03 11.88
C MET A 1 -3.81 12.42 10.51
N LEU A 2 -4.19 11.16 10.27
CA LEU A 2 -4.06 10.54 8.95
C LEU A 2 -5.20 11.06 8.06
N ARG A 3 -4.87 11.83 7.02
CA ARG A 3 -5.83 12.18 5.97
C ARG A 3 -5.89 11.00 5.00
N SER A 4 -6.96 10.24 5.06
CA SER A 4 -7.27 9.23 4.05
C SER A 4 -7.75 9.94 2.78
N TYR A 5 -6.95 9.87 1.71
CA TYR A 5 -7.42 10.17 0.36
C TYR A 5 -8.20 8.95 -0.12
N VAL A 6 -9.51 9.05 -0.19
CA VAL A 6 -10.36 7.97 -0.69
C VAL A 6 -11.13 8.47 -1.90
N SER A 7 -10.79 7.90 -3.05
CA SER A 7 -11.54 8.03 -4.30
C SER A 7 -12.97 7.52 -4.09
N ALA A 8 -13.96 8.21 -4.64
CA ALA A 8 -15.39 8.11 -4.34
C ALA A 8 -16.10 6.79 -4.76
N ARG A 9 -15.47 5.63 -4.63
CA ARG A 9 -16.06 4.32 -4.95
C ARG A 9 -16.49 3.58 -3.68
N ARG A 10 -17.62 2.86 -3.80
CA ARG A 10 -18.52 2.41 -2.74
C ARG A 10 -17.80 1.70 -1.58
N GLN A 11 -18.01 2.18 -0.36
CA GLN A 11 -17.54 1.53 0.86
C GLN A 11 -18.63 0.64 1.45
N VAL A 12 -18.23 -0.47 2.07
CA VAL A 12 -19.06 -1.20 3.04
C VAL A 12 -18.40 -1.06 4.40
N GLU A 13 -19.15 -0.54 5.36
CA GLU A 13 -18.76 -0.53 6.76
C GLU A 13 -19.05 -1.91 7.35
N VAL A 14 -18.03 -2.65 7.75
CA VAL A 14 -18.19 -3.91 8.47
C VAL A 14 -17.71 -3.73 9.90
N THR A 15 -18.60 -4.07 10.85
CA THR A 15 -18.26 -4.06 12.27
C THR A 15 -17.77 -5.45 12.65
N THR A 16 -16.47 -5.56 12.94
CA THR A 16 -15.93 -6.72 13.65
C THR A 16 -15.89 -6.41 15.15
N SER A 17 -15.87 -7.43 16.00
CA SER A 17 -16.10 -7.38 17.45
C SER A 17 -15.25 -6.37 18.25
N ALA A 18 -14.24 -5.75 17.64
CA ALA A 18 -13.38 -4.75 18.28
C ALA A 18 -13.08 -3.50 17.43
N ARG A 19 -13.32 -3.48 16.10
CA ARG A 19 -13.00 -2.33 15.23
C ARG A 19 -13.91 -2.25 14.00
N ARG A 20 -14.23 -1.01 13.61
CA ARG A 20 -14.85 -0.70 12.32
C ARG A 20 -13.79 -0.83 11.23
N VAL A 21 -14.08 -1.67 10.24
CA VAL A 21 -13.23 -1.83 9.05
C VAL A 21 -14.03 -1.32 7.86
N PHE A 22 -13.46 -0.36 7.13
CA PHE A 22 -14.02 0.09 5.86
C PHE A 22 -13.49 -0.84 4.77
N LEU A 23 -14.37 -1.67 4.21
CA LEU A 23 -14.07 -2.43 3.00
C LEU A 23 -14.37 -1.56 1.79
N LEU A 24 -13.36 -1.31 0.97
CA LEU A 24 -13.55 -0.72 -0.34
C LEU A 24 -14.07 -1.83 -1.27
N LEU A 25 -15.35 -1.76 -1.63
CA LEU A 25 -15.88 -2.56 -2.74
C LEU A 25 -15.34 -1.92 -4.02
N ASP A 26 -14.70 -2.72 -4.87
CA ASP A 26 -14.16 -2.32 -6.19
C ASP A 26 -12.82 -1.56 -6.20
N ALA A 27 -12.01 -1.64 -5.13
CA ALA A 27 -10.61 -1.23 -5.20
C ALA A 27 -9.73 -2.43 -5.60
N ASP A 28 -9.22 -2.41 -6.83
CA ASP A 28 -8.17 -3.31 -7.34
C ASP A 28 -6.78 -2.91 -6.84
N ASP A 29 -6.59 -1.62 -6.57
CA ASP A 29 -5.35 -1.07 -6.03
C ASP A 29 -5.42 -0.87 -4.50
N ILE A 30 -4.35 -1.26 -3.80
CA ILE A 30 -4.15 -1.00 -2.37
C ILE A 30 -2.94 -0.09 -2.20
N VAL A 31 -3.09 0.97 -1.42
CA VAL A 31 -2.00 1.88 -1.05
C VAL A 31 -1.74 1.77 0.44
N VAL A 32 -0.49 1.52 0.81
CA VAL A 32 -0.05 1.39 2.20
C VAL A 32 0.94 2.50 2.52
N PHE A 33 0.84 3.06 3.73
CA PHE A 33 1.79 4.03 4.26
C PHE A 33 2.52 3.46 5.47
N SER A 34 3.82 3.72 5.55
CA SER A 34 4.67 3.36 6.68
C SER A 34 5.72 4.45 6.89
N ILE A 35 6.18 4.56 8.12
CA ILE A 35 7.22 5.52 8.55
C ILE A 35 8.59 4.85 8.73
N SER A 36 8.68 3.53 8.60
CA SER A 36 9.90 2.73 8.78
C SER A 36 10.01 1.70 7.66
N ALA A 37 11.23 1.47 7.17
CA ALA A 37 11.50 0.45 6.18
C ALA A 37 11.16 -0.96 6.70
N GLU A 38 11.55 -1.29 7.92
CA GLU A 38 11.24 -2.59 8.54
C GLU A 38 9.73 -2.83 8.60
N HIS A 39 8.98 -1.81 9.02
CA HIS A 39 7.52 -1.88 9.07
C HIS A 39 6.89 -2.00 7.68
N THR A 40 7.48 -1.36 6.66
CA THR A 40 6.97 -1.46 5.28
C THR A 40 7.02 -2.89 4.79
N GLN A 41 8.13 -3.61 4.98
CA GLN A 41 8.24 -5.00 4.54
C GLN A 41 7.25 -5.90 5.28
N LEU A 42 7.10 -5.72 6.61
CA LEU A 42 6.11 -6.45 7.39
C LEU A 42 4.68 -6.22 6.88
N ILE A 43 4.32 -4.98 6.53
CA ILE A 43 2.98 -4.71 5.99
C ILE A 43 2.81 -5.34 4.60
N ILE A 44 3.84 -5.29 3.74
CA ILE A 44 3.81 -5.96 2.44
C ILE A 44 3.51 -7.45 2.62
N ASP A 45 4.21 -8.10 3.55
CA ASP A 45 4.04 -9.53 3.84
C ASP A 45 2.62 -9.83 4.36
N CYS A 46 2.11 -9.02 5.29
CA CYS A 46 0.74 -9.15 5.80
C CYS A 46 -0.32 -8.96 4.70
N VAL A 47 -0.14 -7.98 3.81
CA VAL A 47 -1.05 -7.75 2.67
C VAL A 47 -1.01 -8.92 1.70
N CYS A 48 0.17 -9.47 1.42
CA CYS A 48 0.31 -10.64 0.56
C CYS A 48 -0.43 -11.86 1.12
N GLU A 49 -0.28 -12.13 2.42
CA GLU A 49 -0.98 -13.23 3.08
C GLU A 49 -2.50 -12.99 3.15
N TYR A 50 -2.94 -11.75 3.39
CA TYR A 50 -4.36 -11.39 3.37
C TYR A 50 -5.00 -11.62 1.99
N ILE A 51 -4.37 -11.13 0.93
CA ILE A 51 -4.84 -11.31 -0.46
C ILE A 51 -4.89 -12.78 -0.83
N LYS A 52 -3.87 -13.55 -0.44
CA LYS A 52 -3.84 -15.00 -0.64
C LYS A 52 -4.95 -15.72 0.11
N ALA A 53 -5.23 -15.33 1.36
CA ALA A 53 -6.31 -15.90 2.15
C ALA A 53 -7.71 -15.63 1.55
N LEU A 54 -7.86 -14.53 0.81
CA LEU A 54 -9.06 -14.22 0.02
C LEU A 54 -9.15 -14.99 -1.30
N GLY A 55 -8.16 -15.83 -1.63
CA GLY A 55 -8.08 -16.52 -2.92
C GLY A 55 -7.73 -15.60 -4.10
N LEU A 56 -7.22 -14.40 -3.81
CA LEU A 56 -6.82 -13.40 -4.79
C LEU A 56 -5.31 -13.49 -5.09
N SER A 57 -4.88 -12.85 -6.18
CA SER A 57 -3.48 -12.73 -6.55
C SER A 57 -3.07 -11.28 -6.75
N LEU A 58 -1.87 -10.95 -6.29
CA LEU A 58 -1.24 -9.64 -6.47
C LEU A 58 -0.52 -9.61 -7.82
N ASN A 59 -0.78 -8.57 -8.63
CA ASN A 59 -0.02 -8.33 -9.85
C ASN A 59 1.28 -7.59 -9.52
N VAL A 60 2.32 -8.35 -9.18
CA VAL A 60 3.60 -7.83 -8.67
C VAL A 60 4.26 -6.83 -9.62
N SER A 61 4.10 -6.98 -10.94
CA SER A 61 4.69 -6.05 -11.92
C SER A 61 4.04 -4.68 -11.94
N LYS A 62 2.86 -4.52 -11.32
CA LYS A 62 2.21 -3.22 -11.13
C LYS A 62 2.46 -2.61 -9.75
N CYS A 63 3.07 -3.37 -8.84
CA CYS A 63 3.43 -2.86 -7.52
C CYS A 63 4.57 -1.86 -7.66
N ALA A 64 4.43 -0.74 -6.96
CA ALA A 64 5.45 0.28 -6.93
C ALA A 64 5.58 0.85 -5.51
N LEU A 65 6.77 1.35 -5.20
CA LEU A 65 7.13 1.95 -3.94
C LEU A 65 7.49 3.41 -4.14
N MET A 66 6.91 4.29 -3.34
CA MET A 66 7.22 5.71 -3.34
C MET A 66 7.73 6.15 -1.97
N HIS A 67 8.88 6.81 -1.94
CA HIS A 67 9.38 7.46 -0.72
C HIS A 67 8.88 8.91 -0.66
N ILE A 68 8.05 9.21 0.36
CA ILE A 68 7.49 10.54 0.57
C ILE A 68 8.32 11.27 1.62
N SER A 69 8.95 12.38 1.23
CA SER A 69 9.66 13.28 2.14
C SER A 69 9.03 14.66 2.13
N LYS A 70 8.90 15.29 3.29
CA LYS A 70 8.48 16.70 3.42
C LYS A 70 9.61 17.66 3.08
N THR A 71 10.87 17.23 3.16
CA THR A 71 12.03 18.04 2.83
C THR A 71 12.56 17.67 1.45
N LYS A 72 13.17 18.62 0.74
CA LYS A 72 13.81 18.37 -0.57
C LYS A 72 14.97 17.34 -0.49
N ALA A 73 15.35 16.92 0.71
CA ALA A 73 16.24 15.78 0.92
C ALA A 73 15.55 14.50 0.42
N ARG A 74 15.71 14.23 -0.86
CA ARG A 74 15.46 12.90 -1.41
C ARG A 74 16.51 11.98 -0.78
N LEU A 75 16.06 10.87 -0.19
CA LEU A 75 16.97 9.77 0.10
C LEU A 75 17.65 9.40 -1.21
N GLN A 76 18.97 9.55 -1.27
CA GLN A 76 19.75 9.24 -2.48
C GLN A 76 19.58 7.77 -2.88
N SER A 77 19.31 6.90 -1.89
CA SER A 77 19.03 5.48 -2.06
C SER A 77 17.87 5.05 -1.15
N PRO A 78 16.61 5.03 -1.64
CA PRO A 78 15.52 4.42 -0.90
C PRO A 78 15.78 2.92 -0.69
N PRO A 79 15.37 2.35 0.46
CA PRO A 79 15.52 0.92 0.71
C PRO A 79 14.78 0.08 -0.35
N SER A 80 15.32 -1.10 -0.64
CA SER A 80 14.70 -2.08 -1.53
C SER A 80 13.68 -2.93 -0.76
N PHE A 81 12.59 -3.28 -1.42
CA PHE A 81 11.50 -4.10 -0.88
C PHE A 81 11.19 -5.22 -1.84
N PHE A 82 10.72 -6.34 -1.30
CA PHE A 82 10.52 -7.55 -2.08
C PHE A 82 9.12 -8.12 -1.89
N ILE A 83 8.51 -8.56 -2.99
CA ILE A 83 7.29 -9.37 -2.99
C ILE A 83 7.64 -10.70 -3.63
N LYS A 84 7.58 -11.80 -2.86
CA LYS A 84 7.88 -13.17 -3.35
C LYS A 84 9.19 -13.22 -4.16
N GLN A 85 10.26 -12.60 -3.64
CA GLN A 85 11.61 -12.49 -4.25
C GLN A 85 11.74 -11.50 -5.43
N THR A 86 10.68 -10.84 -5.85
CA THR A 86 10.75 -9.77 -6.87
C THR A 86 10.95 -8.43 -6.18
N GLU A 87 11.99 -7.68 -6.57
CA GLU A 87 12.17 -6.31 -6.09
C GLU A 87 11.06 -5.40 -6.66
N VAL A 88 10.44 -4.62 -5.78
CA VAL A 88 9.36 -3.70 -6.15
C VAL A 88 9.96 -2.45 -6.79
N GLU A 89 9.38 -1.99 -7.91
CA GLU A 89 9.82 -0.80 -8.62
C GLU A 89 9.75 0.44 -7.71
N LYS A 90 10.82 1.25 -7.70
CA LYS A 90 10.87 2.52 -6.96
C LYS A 90 10.44 3.65 -7.89
N VAL A 91 9.35 4.32 -7.55
CA VAL A 91 8.78 5.43 -8.32
C VAL A 91 8.86 6.74 -7.55
N THR A 92 8.95 7.85 -8.27
CA THR A 92 8.92 9.20 -7.69
C THR A 92 7.49 9.74 -7.50
N GLN A 93 6.52 9.16 -8.20
CA GLN A 93 5.12 9.55 -8.17
C GLN A 93 4.22 8.36 -8.52
N PHE A 94 3.13 8.17 -7.77
CA PHE A 94 2.06 7.27 -8.17
C PHE A 94 1.09 7.98 -9.11
N LYS A 95 0.79 7.37 -10.27
CA LYS A 95 -0.16 7.94 -11.25
C LYS A 95 -1.58 8.11 -10.71
N TYR A 96 -1.96 7.31 -9.71
CA TYR A 96 -3.32 7.27 -9.16
C TYR A 96 -3.56 8.20 -7.95
N LEU A 97 -2.52 8.82 -7.36
CA LEU A 97 -2.67 9.75 -6.23
C LEU A 97 -2.92 11.21 -6.66
N GLY A 98 -3.26 11.43 -7.93
CA GLY A 98 -3.39 12.75 -8.52
C GLY A 98 -2.04 13.30 -8.98
N ALA A 99 -2.01 13.78 -10.22
CA ALA A 99 -0.95 14.65 -10.72
C ALA A 99 -1.24 16.09 -10.31
#